data_AF-U6LAH0-F1
#
_entry.id   AF-U6LAH0-F1
#
_cell.length_a   1.000
_cell.length_b   1.000
_cell.length_c   1.000
_cell.angle_alpha   90.00
_cell.angle_beta   90.00
_cell.angle_gamma   90.00
#
_symmetry.space_group_name_H-M   'P 1'
#
loop_
_entity.id
_entity.type
_entity.pdbx_description
1 polymer ?
#
loop_
_entity_poly.entity_id
_entity_poly.type
_entity_poly.pdbx_seq_one_letter_code
_entity_poly.pdbx_strand_id
1 'polypeptide(L)'
;MMDLFASHYDMKEHFVTWASGDLLSLINICKKYEAYINLSAHDPIAKIVQAVSDGRDPPFSKQMVESAKAAKTSYTFRVEHRFLITERNLVYCSITHAPVPQRLALRQRAETKDGQRVLSVLLRYAAPERQDLRQQLAECLRLSPPLTAGSPEQLAAQLAAVASHMASQEPPDFAAAALLSSCCSSISSGALSTPQAAAACMRWIAEGILARKKHRNYLRQIQRHLDTIQNLQREYDIGLRNRMETLKEAAEVAETLTVEQPIELAARRYNFTLAFPSLRRKQPEKQENLGVSLTFKYSVLLQREVLVGAAASLAPEQLVETFVSFLLLPGEGWRVSATLRSARGERLLGQEELSAERVLFLRRQNNKCLFGLIKTPAEPQGLFTANALHFVQALQEMRCS
;
A
#
# COMPACT_ATOMS: atom_id res chain seq x y z
N MET A 1 6.41 -7.26 -15.70
CA MET A 1 5.09 -6.72 -15.26
C MET A 1 4.48 -7.60 -14.19
N MET A 2 4.50 -8.94 -14.33
CA MET A 2 4.01 -9.85 -13.28
C MET A 2 4.77 -9.76 -11.97
N ASP A 3 6.08 -9.54 -12.02
CA ASP A 3 6.91 -9.40 -10.82
C ASP A 3 6.44 -8.25 -9.93
N LEU A 4 5.85 -7.20 -10.51
CA LEU A 4 5.27 -6.11 -9.75
C LEU A 4 4.02 -6.54 -8.99
N PHE A 5 3.13 -7.32 -9.61
CA PHE A 5 1.95 -7.82 -8.92
C PHE A 5 2.30 -8.93 -7.91
N ALA A 6 3.34 -9.71 -8.19
CA ALA A 6 3.86 -10.74 -7.31
C ALA A 6 4.59 -10.16 -6.09
N SER A 7 5.25 -9.00 -6.23
CA SER A 7 6.04 -8.40 -5.14
C SER A 7 5.22 -8.08 -3.89
N HIS A 8 3.91 -7.90 -4.01
CA HIS A 8 3.00 -7.67 -2.88
C HIS A 8 2.88 -8.86 -1.94
N TYR A 9 3.09 -10.07 -2.47
CA TYR A 9 3.05 -11.32 -1.73
C TYR A 9 4.43 -11.76 -1.24
N ASP A 10 5.49 -11.05 -1.63
CA ASP A 10 6.84 -11.31 -1.11
C ASP A 10 7.00 -10.74 0.30
N MET A 11 7.38 -11.60 1.25
CA MET A 11 7.66 -11.23 2.64
C MET A 11 9.13 -10.91 2.94
N LYS A 12 9.98 -10.95 1.94
CA LYS A 12 11.39 -10.58 2.10
C LYS A 12 11.52 -9.07 2.17
N GLU A 13 12.45 -8.61 2.98
CA GLU A 13 12.88 -7.23 2.92
C GLU A 13 13.80 -7.06 1.71
N HIS A 14 13.53 -6.01 0.92
CA HIS A 14 14.34 -5.68 -0.24
C HIS A 14 15.20 -4.47 0.07
N PHE A 15 16.48 -4.57 -0.27
CA PHE A 15 17.45 -3.53 -0.04
C PHE A 15 18.11 -3.14 -1.35
N VAL A 16 18.32 -1.84 -1.54
CA VAL A 16 19.09 -1.29 -2.66
C VAL A 16 20.29 -0.58 -2.08
N THR A 17 21.48 -1.02 -2.48
CA THR A 17 22.74 -0.41 -2.05
C THR A 17 23.32 0.42 -3.18
N TRP A 18 23.55 1.70 -2.92
CA TRP A 18 24.12 2.64 -3.88
C TRP A 18 25.41 3.26 -3.35
N ALA A 19 26.37 3.47 -4.25
CA ALA A 19 27.61 4.17 -3.92
C ALA A 19 27.35 5.65 -3.66
N SER A 20 28.01 6.21 -2.65
CA SER A 20 27.84 7.62 -2.25
C SER A 20 28.13 8.58 -3.39
N GLY A 21 29.21 8.35 -4.15
CA GLY A 21 29.58 9.18 -5.29
C GLY A 21 28.52 9.23 -6.39
N ASP A 22 27.81 8.13 -6.62
CA ASP A 22 26.74 8.03 -7.62
C ASP A 22 25.46 8.70 -7.13
N LEU A 23 25.13 8.58 -5.84
CA LEU A 23 24.03 9.33 -5.19
C LEU A 23 24.21 10.84 -5.34
N LEU A 24 25.42 11.36 -5.02
CA LEU A 24 25.70 12.80 -5.15
C LEU A 24 25.61 13.25 -6.61
N SER A 25 26.13 12.45 -7.54
CA SER A 25 26.06 12.71 -8.97
C SER A 25 24.60 12.72 -9.47
N LEU A 26 23.77 11.77 -9.01
CA LEU A 26 22.35 11.72 -9.34
C LEU A 26 21.64 13.00 -8.88
N ILE A 27 21.84 13.43 -7.63
CA ILE A 27 21.18 14.63 -7.11
C ILE A 27 21.57 15.87 -7.92
N ASN A 28 22.85 15.99 -8.32
CA ASN A 28 23.30 17.05 -9.22
C ASN A 28 22.60 17.00 -10.58
N ILE A 29 22.42 15.81 -11.17
CA ILE A 29 21.69 15.61 -12.42
C ILE A 29 20.21 15.99 -12.25
N CYS A 30 19.58 15.54 -11.16
CA CYS A 30 18.18 15.86 -10.85
C CYS A 30 17.97 17.37 -10.70
N LYS A 31 18.91 18.09 -10.09
CA LYS A 31 18.85 19.55 -9.99
C LYS A 31 19.02 20.22 -11.35
N LYS A 32 20.02 19.81 -12.12
CA LYS A 32 20.30 20.37 -13.45
C LYS A 32 19.10 20.24 -14.41
N TYR A 33 18.40 19.11 -14.36
CA TYR A 33 17.26 18.84 -15.23
C TYR A 33 15.92 18.93 -14.49
N GLU A 34 15.85 19.68 -13.38
CA GLU A 34 14.66 19.77 -12.53
C GLU A 34 13.42 20.16 -13.33
N ALA A 35 13.52 21.14 -14.24
CA ALA A 35 12.41 21.57 -15.09
C ALA A 35 11.86 20.46 -16.02
N TYR A 36 12.67 19.47 -16.37
CA TYR A 36 12.27 18.35 -17.24
C TYR A 36 11.82 17.13 -16.45
N ILE A 37 12.34 16.96 -15.23
CA ILE A 37 12.04 15.82 -14.36
C ILE A 37 10.77 16.07 -13.55
N ASN A 38 10.44 17.33 -13.26
CA ASN A 38 9.31 17.68 -12.41
C ASN A 38 7.98 17.17 -12.99
N LEU A 39 7.44 16.12 -12.38
CA LEU A 39 6.24 15.42 -12.87
C LEU A 39 4.95 16.15 -12.48
N SER A 40 4.98 16.96 -11.43
CA SER A 40 3.79 17.67 -10.91
C SER A 40 4.13 18.91 -10.07
N ALA A 41 3.14 19.77 -9.81
CA ALA A 41 3.33 20.95 -8.95
C ALA A 41 3.77 20.62 -7.50
N HIS A 42 3.61 19.37 -7.06
CA HIS A 42 4.01 18.87 -5.75
C HIS A 42 4.87 17.61 -5.87
N ASP A 43 5.84 17.62 -6.79
CA ASP A 43 6.75 16.49 -6.98
C ASP A 43 7.65 16.28 -5.73
N PRO A 44 7.58 15.10 -5.09
CA PRO A 44 8.40 14.80 -3.91
C PRO A 44 9.90 14.79 -4.23
N ILE A 45 10.31 14.40 -5.45
CA ILE A 45 11.70 14.40 -5.87
C ILE A 45 12.21 15.85 -5.96
N ALA A 46 11.44 16.74 -6.60
CA ALA A 46 11.79 18.16 -6.68
C ALA A 46 11.94 18.78 -5.27
N LYS A 47 11.01 18.47 -4.36
CA LYS A 47 11.08 18.94 -2.96
C LYS A 47 12.34 18.46 -2.24
N ILE A 48 12.71 17.18 -2.39
CA ILE A 48 13.94 16.63 -1.79
C ILE A 48 15.17 17.29 -2.39
N VAL A 49 15.24 17.38 -3.72
CA VAL A 49 16.36 18.00 -4.42
C VAL A 49 16.53 19.45 -3.97
N GLN A 50 15.44 20.22 -3.87
CA GLN A 50 15.48 21.60 -3.40
C GLN A 50 15.97 21.71 -1.95
N ALA A 51 15.51 20.83 -1.06
CA ALA A 51 15.95 20.77 0.33
C ALA A 51 17.44 20.42 0.47
N VAL A 52 17.95 19.49 -0.36
CA VAL A 52 19.37 19.11 -0.36
C VAL A 52 20.25 20.19 -1.00
N SER A 53 19.73 20.86 -2.03
CA SER A 53 20.42 21.95 -2.73
C SER A 53 20.72 23.09 -1.76
N ASP A 54 19.77 23.46 -0.90
CA ASP A 54 19.86 24.58 0.02
C ASP A 54 20.35 25.87 -0.68
N GLY A 55 19.75 26.17 -1.84
CA GLY A 55 20.11 27.31 -2.68
C GLY A 55 21.38 27.14 -3.53
N ARG A 56 22.11 26.03 -3.41
CA ARG A 56 23.32 25.76 -4.23
C ARG A 56 22.96 25.16 -5.59
N ASP A 57 23.73 25.55 -6.61
CA ASP A 57 23.65 24.96 -7.95
C ASP A 57 25.07 24.82 -8.56
N PRO A 58 25.60 23.59 -8.72
CA PRO A 58 25.00 22.30 -8.34
C PRO A 58 24.98 22.09 -6.81
N PRO A 59 24.10 21.20 -6.29
CA PRO A 59 24.00 20.86 -4.87
C PRO A 59 25.33 20.40 -4.24
N PHE A 60 26.12 19.62 -5.00
CA PHE A 60 27.41 19.08 -4.57
C PHE A 60 28.53 19.47 -5.54
N SER A 61 29.67 19.90 -5.01
CA SER A 61 30.83 20.28 -5.82
C SER A 61 31.53 19.05 -6.44
N LYS A 62 32.29 19.26 -7.52
CA LYS A 62 33.06 18.18 -8.17
C LYS A 62 34.03 17.49 -7.20
N GLN A 63 34.72 18.27 -6.35
CA GLN A 63 35.64 17.76 -5.34
C GLN A 63 34.93 16.86 -4.31
N MET A 64 33.72 17.21 -3.89
CA MET A 64 32.92 16.37 -2.99
C MET A 64 32.51 15.06 -3.65
N VAL A 65 32.15 15.09 -4.94
CA VAL A 65 31.79 13.87 -5.69
C VAL A 65 33.02 12.96 -5.84
N GLU A 66 34.18 13.51 -6.20
CA GLU A 66 35.42 12.74 -6.39
C GLU A 66 35.93 12.15 -5.08
N SER A 67 35.89 12.92 -3.98
CA SER A 67 36.24 12.41 -2.65
C SER A 67 35.29 11.31 -2.18
N ALA A 68 33.98 11.44 -2.41
CA ALA A 68 33.01 10.40 -2.09
C ALA A 68 33.22 9.12 -2.93
N LYS A 69 33.61 9.25 -4.20
CA LYS A 69 33.99 8.11 -5.05
C LYS A 69 35.28 7.43 -4.54
N ALA A 70 36.28 8.22 -4.15
CA ALA A 70 37.53 7.70 -3.60
C ALA A 70 37.33 6.99 -2.26
N ALA A 71 36.41 7.49 -1.41
CA ALA A 71 36.08 6.91 -0.12
C ALA A 71 35.35 5.55 -0.21
N LYS A 72 34.80 5.19 -1.39
CA LYS A 72 34.08 3.92 -1.64
C LYS A 72 32.99 3.59 -0.61
N THR A 73 32.36 4.62 -0.05
CA THR A 73 31.24 4.45 0.86
C THR A 73 29.97 4.11 0.09
N SER A 74 29.09 3.34 0.70
CA SER A 74 27.79 2.98 0.14
C SER A 74 26.69 3.11 1.18
N TYR A 75 25.49 3.43 0.71
CA TYR A 75 24.29 3.53 1.52
C TYR A 75 23.31 2.46 1.09
N THR A 76 22.72 1.79 2.07
CA THR A 76 21.72 0.75 1.84
C THR A 76 20.36 1.27 2.26
N PHE A 77 19.41 1.24 1.33
CA PHE A 77 18.05 1.72 1.53
C PHE A 77 17.10 0.53 1.52
N ARG A 78 16.22 0.47 2.52
CA ARG A 78 15.10 -0.47 2.50
C ARG A 78 14.04 0.02 1.54
N VAL A 79 13.65 -0.81 0.58
CA VAL A 79 12.67 -0.47 -0.45
C VAL A 79 11.30 -0.99 -0.07
N GLU A 80 10.33 -0.08 -0.02
CA GLU A 80 8.92 -0.46 0.11
C GLU A 80 8.35 -0.86 -1.24
N HIS A 81 8.50 -2.14 -1.59
CA HIS A 81 8.01 -2.69 -2.86
C HIS A 81 6.49 -2.92 -2.86
N ARG A 82 5.81 -2.85 -1.70
CA ARG A 82 4.38 -3.17 -1.56
C ARG A 82 3.43 -2.00 -1.83
N PHE A 83 3.86 -1.01 -2.60
CA PHE A 83 3.10 0.23 -2.79
C PHE A 83 1.73 0.06 -3.46
N LEU A 84 1.47 -0.98 -4.27
CA LEU A 84 0.13 -1.21 -4.83
C LEU A 84 -0.94 -1.52 -3.76
N ILE A 85 -0.55 -1.93 -2.55
CA ILE A 85 -1.49 -2.12 -1.42
C ILE A 85 -1.78 -0.79 -0.72
N THR A 86 -0.74 0.04 -0.55
CA THR A 86 -0.82 1.26 0.25
C THR A 86 -1.35 2.46 -0.55
N GLU A 87 -1.03 2.52 -1.83
CA GLU A 87 -1.37 3.65 -2.71
C GLU A 87 -2.69 3.42 -3.44
N ARG A 88 -3.68 4.28 -3.17
CA ARG A 88 -5.01 4.19 -3.79
C ARG A 88 -5.08 4.73 -5.21
N ASN A 89 -4.23 5.70 -5.54
CA ASN A 89 -4.25 6.41 -6.82
C ASN A 89 -3.11 5.92 -7.70
N LEU A 90 -3.41 4.99 -8.61
CA LEU A 90 -2.45 4.38 -9.53
C LEU A 90 -2.72 4.79 -10.98
N VAL A 91 -1.65 4.99 -11.75
CA VAL A 91 -1.71 5.28 -13.20
C VAL A 91 -0.69 4.40 -13.91
N TYR A 92 -1.00 3.95 -15.13
CA TYR A 92 -0.03 3.21 -15.94
C TYR A 92 1.03 4.16 -16.48
N CYS A 93 2.31 3.94 -16.18
CA CYS A 93 3.36 4.74 -16.81
C CYS A 93 3.39 4.48 -18.33
N SER A 94 3.43 5.53 -19.15
CA SER A 94 3.48 5.38 -20.63
C SER A 94 4.79 4.77 -21.13
N ILE A 95 5.87 4.90 -20.35
CA ILE A 95 7.21 4.40 -20.70
C ILE A 95 7.37 2.94 -20.29
N THR A 96 7.07 2.61 -19.04
CA THR A 96 7.30 1.26 -18.49
C THR A 96 6.07 0.36 -18.62
N HIS A 97 4.91 0.92 -18.98
CA HIS A 97 3.61 0.25 -18.99
C HIS A 97 3.23 -0.41 -17.66
N ALA A 98 3.91 -0.05 -16.56
CA ALA A 98 3.64 -0.57 -15.24
C ALA A 98 2.74 0.40 -14.44
N PRO A 99 1.85 -0.12 -13.57
CA PRO A 99 1.11 0.73 -12.65
C PRO A 99 2.09 1.36 -11.65
N VAL A 100 2.05 2.68 -11.56
CA VAL A 100 2.85 3.48 -10.62
C VAL A 100 1.91 4.41 -9.83
N PRO A 101 2.29 4.83 -8.62
CA PRO A 101 1.55 5.86 -7.90
C PRO A 101 1.39 7.10 -8.77
N GLN A 102 0.20 7.71 -8.79
CA GLN A 102 -0.10 8.87 -9.62
C GLN A 102 0.89 10.02 -9.40
N ARG A 103 1.39 10.17 -8.16
CA ARG A 103 2.43 11.15 -7.79
C ARG A 103 3.78 10.94 -8.49
N LEU A 104 4.03 9.73 -9.02
CA LEU A 104 5.24 9.34 -9.74
C LEU A 104 4.98 9.11 -11.25
N ALA A 105 3.74 9.33 -11.71
CA ALA A 105 3.39 9.15 -13.10
C ALA A 105 3.66 10.43 -13.90
N LEU A 106 4.25 10.29 -15.08
CA LEU A 106 4.31 11.35 -16.07
C LEU A 106 2.88 11.75 -16.45
N ARG A 107 2.55 13.06 -16.42
CA ARG A 107 1.22 13.58 -16.80
C ARG A 107 0.81 13.02 -18.16
N GLN A 108 -0.12 12.07 -18.17
CA GLN A 108 -0.57 11.44 -19.40
C GLN A 108 -1.39 12.42 -20.23
N ARG A 109 -0.86 12.82 -21.39
CA ARG A 109 -1.69 13.23 -22.52
C ARG A 109 -1.86 11.98 -23.38
N ALA A 110 -2.93 11.22 -23.16
CA ALA A 110 -3.27 10.11 -24.05
C ALA A 110 -3.98 10.69 -25.28
N GLU A 111 -3.50 10.38 -26.49
CA GLU A 111 -4.12 10.75 -27.77
C GLU A 111 -4.46 9.47 -28.54
N THR A 112 -5.63 9.42 -29.19
CA THR A 112 -6.00 8.32 -30.09
C THR A 112 -5.15 8.35 -31.36
N LYS A 113 -5.24 7.27 -32.17
CA LYS A 113 -4.65 7.23 -33.52
C LYS A 113 -5.18 8.34 -34.45
N ASP A 114 -6.33 8.92 -34.12
CA ASP A 114 -6.96 10.03 -34.84
C ASP A 114 -6.60 11.40 -34.24
N GLY A 115 -5.60 11.46 -33.34
CA GLY A 115 -5.14 12.70 -32.71
C GLY A 115 -6.10 13.30 -31.67
N GLN A 116 -7.15 12.55 -31.27
CA GLN A 116 -8.09 13.04 -30.26
C GLN A 116 -7.56 12.76 -28.86
N ARG A 117 -7.57 13.77 -28.00
CA ARG A 117 -7.21 13.62 -26.59
C ARG A 117 -8.21 12.71 -25.87
N VAL A 118 -7.70 11.64 -25.28
CA VAL A 118 -8.48 10.66 -24.53
C VAL A 118 -8.39 11.01 -23.04
N LEU A 119 -9.52 11.44 -22.48
CA LEU A 119 -9.68 11.69 -21.04
C LEU A 119 -9.94 10.41 -20.22
N SER A 120 -10.27 9.28 -20.86
CA SER A 120 -10.53 8.01 -20.17
C SER A 120 -10.10 6.78 -21.00
N VAL A 121 -9.33 5.87 -20.39
CA VAL A 121 -8.84 4.61 -21.00
C VAL A 121 -9.97 3.64 -21.38
N LEU A 122 -11.16 3.81 -20.80
CA LEU A 122 -12.35 3.02 -21.11
C LEU A 122 -13.12 3.65 -22.28
N LEU A 123 -13.05 3.01 -23.46
CA LEU A 123 -13.86 3.37 -24.62
C LEU A 123 -15.25 2.72 -24.49
N ARG A 124 -16.31 3.50 -24.71
CA ARG A 124 -17.67 2.95 -24.84
C ARG A 124 -17.71 2.05 -26.08
N TYR A 125 -18.20 0.83 -25.91
CA TYR A 125 -18.47 -0.07 -27.03
C TYR A 125 -19.61 0.52 -27.88
N ALA A 126 -19.30 0.89 -29.12
CA ALA A 126 -20.30 1.17 -30.14
C ALA A 126 -20.65 -0.15 -30.83
N ALA A 127 -21.92 -0.55 -30.76
CA ALA A 127 -22.39 -1.70 -31.49
C ALA A 127 -22.19 -1.44 -32.99
N PRO A 128 -21.65 -2.39 -33.75
CA PRO A 128 -21.45 -2.19 -35.17
C PRO A 128 -22.77 -2.07 -35.93
N GLU A 129 -22.76 -1.33 -37.04
CA GLU A 129 -23.90 -1.19 -37.95
C GLU A 129 -24.24 -2.56 -38.58
N ARG A 130 -25.50 -3.00 -38.41
CA ARG A 130 -25.99 -4.32 -38.88
C ARG A 130 -25.90 -4.55 -40.39
N GLN A 131 -25.61 -3.51 -41.17
CA GLN A 131 -25.57 -3.55 -42.64
C GLN A 131 -24.16 -3.56 -43.23
N ASP A 132 -23.10 -3.58 -42.42
CA ASP A 132 -21.73 -3.65 -42.96
C ASP A 132 -21.45 -5.02 -43.58
N LEU A 133 -21.36 -5.06 -44.91
CA LEU A 133 -21.04 -6.27 -45.68
C LEU A 133 -19.79 -6.98 -45.16
N ARG A 134 -18.77 -6.24 -44.73
CA ARG A 134 -17.50 -6.81 -44.25
C ARG A 134 -17.72 -7.67 -43.01
N GLN A 135 -18.65 -7.26 -42.15
CA GLN A 135 -18.98 -7.99 -40.92
C GLN A 135 -19.89 -9.18 -41.19
N GLN A 136 -20.90 -8.99 -42.06
CA GLN A 136 -21.76 -10.09 -42.51
C GLN A 136 -20.92 -11.19 -43.16
N LEU A 137 -20.00 -10.83 -44.05
CA LEU A 137 -19.09 -11.78 -44.69
C LEU A 137 -18.15 -12.46 -43.69
N ALA A 138 -17.59 -11.72 -42.72
CA ALA A 138 -16.76 -12.31 -41.68
C ALA A 138 -17.52 -13.36 -40.84
N GLU A 139 -18.80 -13.12 -40.58
CA GLU A 139 -19.67 -14.02 -39.84
C GLU A 139 -20.10 -15.23 -40.68
N CYS A 140 -20.41 -15.04 -41.97
CA CYS A 140 -20.62 -16.11 -42.94
C CYS A 140 -19.42 -17.07 -42.99
N LEU A 141 -18.21 -16.53 -43.11
CA LEU A 141 -16.97 -17.30 -43.15
C LEU A 141 -16.69 -18.06 -41.85
N ARG A 142 -17.19 -17.55 -40.71
CA ARG A 142 -17.10 -18.22 -39.40
C ARG A 142 -18.05 -19.41 -39.31
N LEU A 143 -19.23 -19.30 -39.90
CA LEU A 143 -20.28 -20.32 -39.89
C LEU A 143 -20.07 -21.40 -40.96
N SER A 144 -19.42 -21.05 -42.08
CA SER A 144 -19.16 -21.97 -43.17
C SER A 144 -18.01 -22.94 -42.90
N PRO A 145 -18.04 -24.17 -43.44
CA PRO A 145 -16.87 -25.03 -43.54
C PRO A 145 -15.78 -24.38 -44.41
N PRO A 146 -14.53 -24.91 -44.42
CA PRO A 146 -13.46 -24.39 -45.26
C PRO A 146 -13.88 -24.26 -46.74
N LEU A 147 -13.88 -23.02 -47.23
CA LEU A 147 -14.25 -22.69 -48.61
C LEU A 147 -12.99 -22.59 -49.49
N THR A 148 -13.11 -22.99 -50.75
CA THR A 148 -12.00 -23.03 -51.73
C THR A 148 -12.17 -22.02 -52.86
N ALA A 149 -13.15 -21.12 -52.75
CA ALA A 149 -13.47 -20.15 -53.80
C ALA A 149 -12.29 -19.22 -54.14
N GLY A 150 -11.97 -19.12 -55.43
CA GLY A 150 -10.97 -18.19 -55.97
C GLY A 150 -11.55 -16.89 -56.52
N SER A 151 -12.88 -16.79 -56.67
CA SER A 151 -13.59 -15.59 -57.13
C SER A 151 -14.81 -15.27 -56.26
N PRO A 152 -15.29 -14.00 -56.25
CA PRO A 152 -16.50 -13.60 -55.51
C PRO A 152 -17.75 -14.39 -55.93
N GLU A 153 -17.86 -14.74 -57.21
CA GLU A 153 -18.97 -15.53 -57.75
C GLU A 153 -18.94 -16.99 -57.23
N GLN A 154 -17.75 -17.61 -57.22
CA GLN A 154 -17.56 -18.92 -56.62
C GLN A 154 -17.83 -18.90 -55.12
N LEU A 155 -17.47 -17.81 -54.43
CA LEU A 155 -17.72 -17.63 -53.00
C LEU A 155 -19.22 -17.54 -52.72
N ALA A 156 -19.97 -16.76 -53.49
CA ALA A 156 -21.42 -16.66 -53.37
C ALA A 156 -22.12 -18.00 -53.63
N ALA A 157 -21.67 -18.77 -54.64
CA ALA A 157 -22.22 -20.09 -54.92
C ALA A 157 -21.96 -21.10 -53.78
N GLN A 158 -20.73 -21.12 -53.24
CA GLN A 158 -20.39 -21.98 -52.11
C GLN A 158 -21.17 -21.59 -50.84
N LEU A 159 -21.31 -20.29 -50.54
CA LEU A 159 -22.11 -19.83 -49.41
C LEU A 159 -23.60 -20.16 -49.56
N ALA A 160 -24.16 -20.11 -50.77
CA ALA A 160 -25.55 -20.51 -51.04
C ALA A 160 -25.77 -22.01 -50.83
N ALA A 161 -24.79 -22.85 -51.19
CA ALA A 161 -24.82 -24.28 -50.92
C ALA A 161 -24.79 -24.56 -49.41
N VAL A 162 -23.95 -23.83 -48.66
CA VAL A 162 -23.90 -23.92 -47.19
C VAL A 162 -25.22 -23.45 -46.56
N ALA A 163 -25.81 -22.35 -47.04
CA ALA A 163 -27.11 -21.87 -46.55
C ALA A 163 -28.21 -22.92 -46.73
N SER A 164 -28.24 -23.56 -47.90
CA SER A 164 -29.20 -24.63 -48.21
C SER A 164 -29.01 -25.84 -47.30
N HIS A 165 -27.76 -26.21 -47.02
CA HIS A 165 -27.44 -27.29 -46.10
C HIS A 165 -27.84 -26.97 -44.65
N MET A 166 -27.58 -25.77 -44.15
CA MET A 166 -27.97 -25.36 -42.79
C MET A 166 -29.49 -25.30 -42.61
N ALA A 167 -30.23 -24.96 -43.65
CA ALA A 167 -31.69 -25.01 -43.67
C ALA A 167 -32.26 -26.44 -43.70
N SER A 168 -31.49 -27.43 -44.17
CA SER A 168 -31.91 -28.83 -44.26
C SER A 168 -31.41 -29.71 -43.11
N GLN A 169 -30.72 -29.14 -42.10
CA GLN A 169 -30.29 -29.86 -40.90
C GLN A 169 -31.46 -30.09 -39.93
N GLU A 170 -31.34 -31.07 -39.03
CA GLU A 170 -32.27 -31.29 -37.91
C GLU A 170 -31.53 -31.13 -36.58
N PRO A 171 -31.80 -30.07 -35.79
CA PRO A 171 -32.72 -28.96 -36.07
C PRO A 171 -32.15 -27.96 -37.11
N PRO A 172 -33.00 -27.31 -37.93
CA PRO A 172 -32.55 -26.37 -38.95
C PRO A 172 -32.13 -25.02 -38.34
N ASP A 173 -31.01 -24.47 -38.82
CA ASP A 173 -30.53 -23.14 -38.43
C ASP A 173 -30.93 -22.08 -39.46
N PHE A 174 -32.20 -21.69 -39.42
CA PHE A 174 -32.76 -20.68 -40.33
C PHE A 174 -32.12 -19.29 -40.17
N ALA A 175 -31.58 -18.98 -39.00
CA ALA A 175 -30.93 -17.70 -38.74
C ALA A 175 -29.59 -17.61 -39.48
N ALA A 176 -28.76 -18.65 -39.39
CA ALA A 176 -27.52 -18.74 -40.13
C ALA A 176 -27.77 -18.83 -41.65
N ALA A 177 -28.76 -19.61 -42.08
CA ALA A 177 -29.13 -19.72 -43.48
C ALA A 177 -29.56 -18.36 -44.07
N ALA A 178 -30.40 -17.59 -43.37
CA ALA A 178 -30.83 -16.27 -43.82
C ALA A 178 -29.67 -15.26 -43.91
N LEU A 179 -28.73 -15.30 -42.96
CA LEU A 179 -27.53 -14.46 -42.97
C LEU A 179 -26.64 -14.79 -44.17
N LEU A 180 -26.40 -16.08 -44.42
CA LEU A 180 -25.64 -16.55 -45.59
C LEU A 180 -26.30 -16.13 -46.90
N SER A 181 -27.62 -16.31 -47.04
CA SER A 181 -28.37 -15.89 -48.23
C SER A 181 -28.32 -14.38 -48.47
N SER A 182 -28.45 -13.57 -47.42
CA SER A 182 -28.33 -12.10 -47.50
C SER A 182 -26.92 -11.64 -47.89
N CYS A 183 -25.89 -12.37 -47.42
CA CYS A 183 -24.52 -12.09 -47.82
C CYS A 183 -24.29 -12.47 -49.29
N CYS A 184 -24.79 -13.62 -49.74
CA CYS A 184 -24.73 -14.03 -51.15
C CYS A 184 -25.35 -12.99 -52.06
N SER A 185 -26.58 -12.52 -51.76
CA SER A 185 -27.24 -11.51 -52.58
C SER A 185 -26.44 -10.20 -52.66
N SER A 186 -25.77 -9.82 -51.57
CA SER A 186 -24.95 -8.60 -51.52
C SER A 186 -23.61 -8.75 -52.26
N ILE A 187 -23.03 -9.95 -52.30
CA ILE A 187 -21.85 -10.26 -53.12
C ILE A 187 -22.25 -10.24 -54.61
N SER A 188 -23.38 -10.88 -54.95
CA SER A 188 -23.92 -10.94 -56.32
C SER A 188 -24.42 -9.59 -56.84
N SER A 189 -24.85 -8.67 -55.97
CA SER A 189 -25.24 -7.31 -56.34
C SER A 189 -24.05 -6.39 -56.66
N GLY A 190 -22.83 -6.93 -56.63
CA GLY A 190 -21.63 -6.27 -57.09
C GLY A 190 -20.84 -5.49 -56.03
N ALA A 191 -21.15 -5.68 -54.75
CA ALA A 191 -20.43 -5.01 -53.68
C ALA A 191 -18.93 -5.40 -53.59
N LEU A 192 -18.55 -6.52 -54.21
CA LEU A 192 -17.17 -7.00 -54.35
C LEU A 192 -16.74 -7.14 -55.83
N SER A 193 -17.42 -6.47 -56.76
CA SER A 193 -17.16 -6.61 -58.21
C SER A 193 -15.75 -6.19 -58.63
N THR A 194 -15.11 -5.28 -57.91
CA THR A 194 -13.73 -4.88 -58.20
C THR A 194 -12.74 -5.74 -57.40
N PRO A 195 -11.64 -6.21 -58.02
CA PRO A 195 -10.64 -7.01 -57.32
C PRO A 195 -9.99 -6.23 -56.16
N GLN A 196 -9.94 -4.90 -56.24
CA GLN A 196 -9.45 -4.04 -55.17
C GLN A 196 -10.40 -3.98 -53.97
N ALA A 197 -11.72 -3.90 -54.19
CA ALA A 197 -12.70 -3.94 -53.10
C ALA A 197 -12.75 -5.31 -52.43
N ALA A 198 -12.70 -6.40 -53.21
CA ALA A 198 -12.60 -7.76 -52.69
C ALA A 198 -11.33 -7.96 -51.84
N ALA A 199 -10.18 -7.52 -52.34
CA ALA A 199 -8.91 -7.61 -51.60
C ALA A 199 -8.91 -6.75 -50.33
N ALA A 200 -9.50 -5.55 -50.37
CA ALA A 200 -9.62 -4.69 -49.20
C ALA A 200 -10.54 -5.28 -48.12
N CYS A 201 -11.68 -5.84 -48.53
CA CYS A 201 -12.60 -6.54 -47.64
C CYS A 201 -11.93 -7.75 -46.97
N MET A 202 -11.29 -8.62 -47.76
CA MET A 202 -10.59 -9.79 -47.22
C MET A 202 -9.42 -9.40 -46.32
N ARG A 203 -8.67 -8.34 -46.65
CA ARG A 203 -7.60 -7.81 -45.79
C ARG A 203 -8.16 -7.34 -44.45
N TRP A 204 -9.27 -6.59 -44.46
CA TRP A 204 -9.93 -6.13 -43.23
C TRP A 204 -10.37 -7.31 -42.34
N ILE A 205 -10.97 -8.35 -42.94
CA ILE A 205 -11.37 -9.57 -42.21
C ILE A 205 -10.15 -10.27 -41.62
N ALA A 206 -9.09 -10.45 -42.41
CA ALA A 206 -7.85 -11.10 -41.98
C ALA A 206 -7.18 -10.33 -40.83
N GLU A 207 -7.08 -9.00 -40.93
CA GLU A 207 -6.57 -8.14 -39.86
C GLU A 207 -7.43 -8.25 -38.60
N GLY A 208 -8.76 -8.29 -38.73
CA GLY A 208 -9.69 -8.50 -37.62
C GLY A 208 -9.49 -9.86 -36.94
N ILE A 209 -9.30 -10.94 -37.70
CA ILE A 209 -8.99 -12.27 -37.17
C ILE A 209 -7.65 -12.27 -36.43
N LEU A 210 -6.62 -11.66 -37.02
CA LEU A 210 -5.31 -11.53 -36.38
C LEU A 210 -5.38 -10.71 -35.09
N ALA A 211 -6.13 -9.61 -35.09
CA ALA A 211 -6.36 -8.79 -33.91
C ALA A 211 -7.08 -9.58 -32.80
N ARG A 212 -8.14 -10.32 -33.14
CA ARG A 212 -8.84 -11.21 -32.19
C ARG A 212 -7.93 -12.32 -31.67
N LYS A 213 -7.09 -12.93 -32.51
CA LYS A 213 -6.12 -13.95 -32.10
C LYS A 213 -5.08 -13.38 -31.14
N LYS A 214 -4.53 -12.20 -31.44
CA LYS A 214 -3.62 -11.46 -30.54
C LYS A 214 -4.30 -11.17 -29.21
N HIS A 215 -5.53 -10.66 -29.24
CA HIS A 215 -6.30 -10.36 -28.03
C HIS A 215 -6.62 -11.63 -27.21
N ARG A 216 -7.02 -12.73 -27.85
CA ARG A 216 -7.26 -14.01 -27.16
C ARG A 216 -5.99 -14.55 -26.51
N ASN A 217 -4.85 -14.45 -27.18
CA ASN A 217 -3.57 -14.83 -26.60
C ASN A 217 -3.20 -13.95 -25.40
N TYR A 218 -3.44 -12.65 -25.49
CA TYR A 218 -3.29 -11.72 -24.38
C TYR A 218 -4.21 -12.07 -23.20
N LEU A 219 -5.50 -12.35 -23.43
CA LEU A 219 -6.42 -12.76 -22.37
C LEU A 219 -6.00 -14.08 -21.71
N ARG A 220 -5.55 -15.07 -22.50
CA ARG A 220 -4.99 -16.32 -21.96
C ARG A 220 -3.75 -16.08 -21.12
N GLN A 221 -2.90 -15.14 -21.54
CA GLN A 221 -1.72 -14.76 -20.78
C GLN A 221 -2.12 -14.11 -19.44
N ILE A 222 -3.08 -13.19 -19.44
CA ILE A 222 -3.65 -12.61 -18.21
C ILE A 222 -4.21 -13.69 -17.30
N GLN A 223 -4.96 -14.65 -17.85
CA GLN A 223 -5.57 -15.72 -17.06
C GLN A 223 -4.51 -16.57 -16.34
N ARG A 224 -3.48 -17.04 -17.07
CA ARG A 224 -2.36 -17.79 -16.47
C ARG A 224 -1.66 -17.01 -15.35
N HIS A 225 -1.52 -15.71 -15.56
CA HIS A 225 -0.92 -14.79 -14.62
C HIS A 225 -1.78 -14.57 -13.37
N LEU A 226 -3.10 -14.51 -13.54
CA LEU A 226 -4.06 -14.43 -12.44
C LEU A 226 -3.98 -15.68 -11.55
N ASP A 227 -3.90 -16.87 -12.14
CA ASP A 227 -3.73 -18.13 -11.37
C ASP A 227 -2.41 -18.11 -10.57
N THR A 228 -1.35 -17.57 -11.17
CA THR A 228 -0.05 -17.42 -10.50
C THR A 228 -0.16 -16.47 -9.30
N ILE A 229 -0.82 -15.33 -9.47
CA ILE A 229 -1.05 -14.35 -8.40
C ILE A 229 -1.88 -14.97 -7.27
N GLN A 230 -2.92 -15.72 -7.59
CA GLN A 230 -3.75 -16.38 -6.57
C GLN A 230 -2.96 -17.41 -5.76
N ASN A 231 -2.05 -18.15 -6.40
CA ASN A 231 -1.18 -19.08 -5.68
C ASN A 231 -0.21 -18.35 -4.75
N LEU A 232 0.42 -17.28 -5.21
CA LEU A 232 1.30 -16.44 -4.38
C LEU A 232 0.55 -15.83 -3.19
N GLN A 233 -0.70 -15.41 -3.40
CA GLN A 233 -1.55 -14.92 -2.32
C GLN A 233 -1.80 -15.99 -1.25
N ARG A 234 -2.13 -17.23 -1.65
CA ARG A 234 -2.34 -18.33 -0.68
C ARG A 234 -1.07 -18.64 0.10
N GLU A 235 0.08 -18.71 -0.57
CA GLU A 235 1.38 -18.92 0.09
C GLU A 235 1.69 -17.79 1.09
N TYR A 236 1.40 -16.55 0.70
CA TYR A 236 1.53 -15.39 1.58
C TYR A 236 0.63 -15.53 2.82
N ASP A 237 -0.65 -15.84 2.66
CA ASP A 237 -1.59 -15.94 3.78
C ASP A 237 -1.25 -17.09 4.73
N ILE A 238 -0.70 -18.20 4.21
CA ILE A 238 -0.20 -19.31 5.03
C ILE A 238 1.06 -18.88 5.79
N GLY A 239 2.04 -18.30 5.10
CA GLY A 239 3.28 -17.88 5.74
C GLY A 239 3.08 -16.78 6.78
N LEU A 240 2.13 -15.87 6.56
CA LEU A 240 1.79 -14.81 7.51
C LEU A 240 1.19 -15.41 8.78
N ARG A 241 0.25 -16.37 8.65
CA ARG A 241 -0.34 -17.08 9.79
C ARG A 241 0.73 -17.81 10.60
N ASN A 242 1.60 -18.56 9.95
CA ASN A 242 2.69 -19.28 10.63
C ASN A 242 3.62 -18.31 11.38
N ARG A 243 4.01 -17.19 10.76
CA ARG A 243 4.84 -16.17 11.43
C ARG A 243 4.13 -15.51 12.61
N MET A 244 2.83 -15.25 12.49
CA MET A 244 2.03 -14.72 13.60
C MET A 244 1.95 -15.71 14.76
N GLU A 245 1.79 -17.00 14.48
CA GLU A 245 1.83 -18.07 15.50
C GLU A 245 3.20 -18.14 16.17
N THR A 246 4.29 -18.18 15.39
CA THR A 246 5.66 -18.15 15.94
C THR A 246 5.93 -16.90 16.77
N LEU A 247 5.43 -15.73 16.35
CA LEU A 247 5.57 -14.49 17.13
C LEU A 247 4.75 -14.52 18.41
N LYS A 248 3.56 -15.12 18.41
CA LYS A 248 2.77 -15.32 19.62
C LYS A 248 3.48 -16.26 20.59
N GLU A 249 3.98 -17.39 20.11
CA GLU A 249 4.77 -18.33 20.92
C GLU A 249 6.02 -17.64 21.50
N ALA A 250 6.74 -16.87 20.68
CA ALA A 250 7.91 -16.13 21.14
C ALA A 250 7.56 -15.04 22.17
N ALA A 251 6.42 -14.36 21.99
CA ALA A 251 5.92 -13.39 22.96
C ALA A 251 5.51 -14.06 24.27
N GLU A 252 4.80 -15.20 24.22
CA GLU A 252 4.44 -16.00 25.39
C GLU A 252 5.69 -16.47 26.14
N VAL A 253 6.70 -16.97 25.44
CA VAL A 253 7.99 -17.36 26.04
C VAL A 253 8.71 -16.17 26.68
N ALA A 254 8.68 -15.00 26.03
CA ALA A 254 9.26 -13.78 26.59
C ALA A 254 8.50 -13.29 27.84
N GLU A 255 7.17 -13.47 27.90
CA GLU A 255 6.35 -13.12 29.06
C GLU A 255 6.51 -14.10 30.22
N THR A 256 6.56 -15.40 29.94
CA THR A 256 6.70 -16.44 30.97
C THR A 256 8.14 -16.54 31.47
N LEU A 257 9.12 -16.09 30.67
CA LEU A 257 10.56 -16.22 30.90
C LEU A 257 10.95 -17.68 31.21
N THR A 258 10.20 -18.64 30.67
CA THR A 258 10.46 -20.07 30.87
C THR A 258 11.43 -20.57 29.81
N VAL A 259 12.46 -21.28 30.25
CA VAL A 259 13.41 -21.94 29.35
C VAL A 259 12.98 -23.39 29.20
N GLU A 260 13.15 -23.96 28.01
CA GLU A 260 12.83 -25.37 27.79
C GLU A 260 13.66 -26.29 28.71
N GLN A 261 13.02 -27.34 29.22
CA GLN A 261 13.58 -28.26 30.20
C GLN A 261 14.96 -28.87 29.81
N PRO A 262 15.23 -29.23 28.54
CA PRO A 262 16.55 -29.73 28.14
C PRO A 262 17.67 -28.71 28.32
N ILE A 263 17.39 -27.43 28.06
CA ILE A 263 18.36 -26.33 28.20
C ILE A 263 18.60 -26.06 29.70
N GLU A 264 17.55 -26.13 30.53
CA GLU A 264 17.70 -26.03 31.98
C GLU A 264 18.55 -27.17 32.56
N LEU A 265 18.31 -28.41 32.11
CA LEU A 265 19.07 -29.59 32.52
C LEU A 265 20.55 -29.48 32.10
N ALA A 266 20.81 -29.02 30.87
CA ALA A 266 22.16 -28.79 30.40
C ALA A 266 22.86 -27.67 31.20
N ALA A 267 22.18 -26.54 31.43
CA ALA A 267 22.73 -25.44 32.22
C ALA A 267 23.08 -25.87 33.65
N ARG A 268 22.22 -26.68 34.29
CA ARG A 268 22.53 -27.30 35.60
C ARG A 268 23.72 -28.24 35.53
N ARG A 269 23.82 -29.07 34.49
CA ARG A 269 24.93 -30.01 34.29
C ARG A 269 26.28 -29.31 34.11
N TYR A 270 26.30 -28.14 33.47
CA TYR A 270 27.51 -27.36 33.19
C TYR A 270 27.73 -26.17 34.15
N ASN A 271 26.96 -26.07 35.25
CA ASN A 271 27.02 -24.95 36.21
C ASN A 271 26.92 -23.56 35.55
N PHE A 272 26.12 -23.45 34.48
CA PHE A 272 25.91 -22.19 33.79
C PHE A 272 24.64 -21.50 34.31
N THR A 273 24.75 -20.24 34.71
CA THR A 273 23.59 -19.50 35.24
C THR A 273 22.81 -18.88 34.09
N LEU A 274 21.60 -19.38 33.83
CA LEU A 274 20.72 -18.80 32.82
C LEU A 274 20.23 -17.41 33.26
N ALA A 275 20.15 -16.46 32.33
CA ALA A 275 19.70 -15.08 32.59
C ALA A 275 18.19 -14.97 32.84
N PHE A 276 17.38 -15.87 32.27
CA PHE A 276 15.92 -15.83 32.37
C PHE A 276 15.39 -16.14 33.79
N PRO A 277 15.89 -17.17 34.52
CA PRO A 277 15.51 -17.41 35.91
C PRO A 277 15.86 -16.26 36.86
N SER A 278 16.95 -15.53 36.60
CA SER A 278 17.37 -14.37 37.40
C SER A 278 16.55 -13.11 37.09
N LEU A 279 15.99 -12.98 35.89
CA LEU A 279 14.98 -11.96 35.54
C LEU A 279 13.60 -12.28 36.13
N ARG A 280 13.19 -13.55 36.15
CA ARG A 280 11.93 -14.00 36.77
C ARG A 280 11.86 -13.67 38.27
N ARG A 281 12.98 -13.80 38.99
CA ARG A 281 13.10 -13.40 40.42
C ARG A 281 13.01 -11.88 40.64
N LYS A 282 13.22 -11.08 39.60
CA LYS A 282 13.12 -9.60 39.65
C LYS A 282 11.76 -9.09 39.16
N GLN A 283 10.92 -9.94 38.57
CA GLN A 283 9.54 -9.57 38.28
C GLN A 283 8.75 -9.58 39.61
N PRO A 284 8.11 -8.46 39.99
CA PRO A 284 7.16 -8.49 41.11
C PRO A 284 6.05 -9.49 40.78
N GLU A 285 5.66 -10.31 41.76
CA GLU A 285 4.57 -11.27 41.62
C GLU A 285 3.34 -10.58 41.04
N LYS A 286 2.79 -11.16 39.97
CA LYS A 286 1.65 -10.65 39.20
C LYS A 286 0.51 -10.23 40.13
N GLN A 287 0.36 -8.91 40.34
CA GLN A 287 -0.96 -8.33 40.56
C GLN A 287 -1.65 -8.30 39.19
N GLU A 288 -2.52 -9.29 38.98
CA GLU A 288 -3.49 -9.28 37.90
C GLU A 288 -4.35 -8.02 38.01
N ASN A 289 -4.03 -7.00 37.22
CA ASN A 289 -5.02 -6.16 36.55
C ASN A 289 -4.36 -5.32 35.46
N LEU A 290 -4.89 -5.50 34.26
CA LEU A 290 -4.41 -4.98 32.99
C LEU A 290 -4.31 -3.45 32.96
N GLY A 291 -3.13 -2.97 32.56
CA GLY A 291 -2.89 -1.65 32.02
C GLY A 291 -1.39 -1.35 31.97
N VAL A 292 -0.91 -0.81 30.86
CA VAL A 292 0.44 -0.22 30.80
C VAL A 292 0.45 0.94 31.80
N SER A 293 1.21 0.79 32.88
CA SER A 293 1.38 1.81 33.92
C SER A 293 2.73 2.50 33.71
N LEU A 294 2.71 3.78 33.37
CA LEU A 294 3.91 4.60 33.24
C LEU A 294 4.00 5.56 34.42
N THR A 295 5.14 5.57 35.10
CA THR A 295 5.34 6.38 36.30
C THR A 295 6.48 7.38 36.09
N PHE A 296 6.21 8.65 36.36
CA PHE A 296 7.16 9.75 36.19
C PHE A 296 7.32 10.53 37.49
N LYS A 297 8.53 11.06 37.73
CA LYS A 297 8.74 12.05 38.80
C LYS A 297 8.04 13.35 38.45
N TYR A 298 7.53 14.05 39.47
CA TYR A 298 6.91 15.37 39.31
C TYR A 298 7.83 16.35 38.56
N SER A 299 9.12 16.38 38.88
CA SER A 299 10.10 17.25 38.22
C SER A 299 10.25 16.99 36.72
N VAL A 300 10.09 15.74 36.27
CA VAL A 300 10.16 15.37 34.85
C VAL A 300 8.91 15.86 34.12
N LEU A 301 7.74 15.74 34.74
CA LEU A 301 6.49 16.24 34.17
C LEU A 301 6.45 17.77 34.09
N LEU A 302 7.11 18.45 35.03
CA LEU A 302 7.31 19.90 34.99
C LEU A 302 8.22 20.32 33.83
N GLN A 303 9.37 19.62 33.65
CA GLN A 303 10.31 19.87 32.55
C GLN A 303 9.68 19.65 31.17
N ARG A 304 8.73 18.71 31.06
CA ARG A 304 8.00 18.43 29.83
C ARG A 304 6.76 19.30 29.63
N GLU A 305 6.53 20.29 30.50
CA GLU A 305 5.36 21.19 30.48
C GLU A 305 4.01 20.46 30.54
N VAL A 306 4.02 19.19 30.99
CA VAL A 306 2.81 18.40 31.20
C VAL A 306 2.09 18.88 32.46
N LEU A 307 2.86 19.12 33.52
CA LEU A 307 2.41 19.80 34.73
C LEU A 307 3.02 21.21 34.77
N VAL A 308 2.21 22.16 35.21
CA VAL A 308 2.57 23.59 35.29
C VAL A 308 2.73 24.04 36.74
N GLY A 309 2.08 23.36 37.68
CA GLY A 309 2.20 23.66 39.10
C GLY A 309 1.55 22.61 40.00
N ALA A 310 1.76 22.76 41.29
CA ALA A 310 1.16 21.95 42.34
C ALA A 310 0.41 22.84 43.35
N ALA A 311 -0.56 22.27 44.05
CA ALA A 311 -1.32 22.97 45.09
C ALA A 311 -0.41 23.41 46.25
N ALA A 312 -0.76 24.52 46.91
CA ALA A 312 -0.01 25.07 48.04
C ALA A 312 0.00 24.13 49.26
N SER A 313 -0.91 23.15 49.31
CA SER A 313 -0.96 22.11 50.34
C SER A 313 0.22 21.14 50.28
N LEU A 314 0.95 21.06 49.16
CA LEU A 314 2.10 20.19 48.98
C LEU A 314 3.39 20.96 49.29
N ALA A 315 4.11 20.53 50.32
CA ALA A 315 5.39 21.14 50.67
C ALA A 315 6.44 20.87 49.57
N PRO A 316 7.40 21.79 49.33
CA PRO A 316 8.43 21.62 48.31
C PRO A 316 9.24 20.32 48.46
N GLU A 317 9.49 19.88 49.70
CA GLU A 317 10.18 18.62 50.01
C GLU A 317 9.38 17.40 49.54
N GLN A 318 8.05 17.45 49.64
CA GLN A 318 7.17 16.37 49.18
C GLN A 318 7.14 16.28 47.65
N LEU A 319 7.26 17.40 46.95
CA LEU A 319 7.25 17.42 45.48
C LEU A 319 8.46 16.70 44.87
N VAL A 320 9.61 16.70 45.56
CA VAL A 320 10.82 15.98 45.12
C VAL A 320 10.60 14.46 45.13
N GLU A 321 9.84 13.97 46.11
CA GLU A 321 9.52 12.56 46.30
C GLU A 321 8.16 12.16 45.68
N THR A 322 7.54 13.05 44.92
CA THR A 322 6.25 12.80 44.28
C THR A 322 6.43 12.15 42.90
N PHE A 323 5.73 11.03 42.73
CA PHE A 323 5.62 10.29 41.48
C PHE A 323 4.17 10.29 41.01
N VAL A 324 3.97 10.47 39.70
CA VAL A 324 2.65 10.40 39.05
C VAL A 324 2.65 9.21 38.12
N SER A 325 1.68 8.32 38.33
CA SER A 325 1.47 7.11 37.54
C SER A 325 0.25 7.26 36.64
N PHE A 326 0.38 6.83 35.40
CA PHE A 326 -0.65 6.84 34.36
C PHE A 326 -0.95 5.40 33.97
N LEU A 327 -2.18 4.97 34.21
CA LEU A 327 -2.66 3.64 33.88
C LEU A 327 -3.75 3.75 32.82
N LEU A 328 -3.56 3.08 31.68
CA LEU A 328 -4.59 2.99 30.65
C LEU A 328 -5.69 2.00 31.09
N LEU A 329 -6.93 2.46 31.16
CA LEU A 329 -8.10 1.66 31.52
C LEU A 329 -8.77 1.01 30.29
N PRO A 330 -9.51 -0.10 30.46
CA PRO A 330 -10.36 -0.65 29.41
C PRO A 330 -11.40 0.39 28.93
N GLY A 331 -11.42 0.72 27.64
CA GLY A 331 -12.33 1.73 27.08
C GLY A 331 -11.71 3.12 26.81
N GLU A 332 -10.39 3.19 26.60
CA GLU A 332 -9.64 4.42 26.28
C GLU A 332 -9.62 5.51 27.38
N GLY A 333 -10.05 5.17 28.60
CA GLY A 333 -9.90 6.02 29.79
C GLY A 333 -8.52 5.90 30.41
N TRP A 334 -8.16 6.86 31.27
CA TRP A 334 -6.89 6.86 32.00
C TRP A 334 -7.12 7.02 33.49
N ARG A 335 -6.47 6.21 34.32
CA ARG A 335 -6.34 6.46 35.75
C ARG A 335 -5.01 7.14 36.03
N VAL A 336 -5.05 8.30 36.67
CA VAL A 336 -3.88 9.06 37.07
C VAL A 336 -3.81 9.09 38.59
N SER A 337 -2.70 8.61 39.15
CA SER A 337 -2.49 8.58 40.60
C SER A 337 -1.17 9.24 40.98
N ALA A 338 -1.16 10.01 42.06
CA ALA A 338 0.06 10.59 42.62
C ALA A 338 0.42 9.90 43.93
N THR A 339 1.66 9.46 44.04
CA THR A 339 2.22 8.77 45.20
C THR A 339 3.48 9.48 45.69
N LEU A 340 3.58 9.71 46.99
CA LEU A 340 4.79 10.11 47.66
C LEU A 340 5.62 8.87 47.98
N ARG A 341 6.86 8.78 47.47
CA ARG A 341 7.76 7.64 47.71
C ARG A 341 8.97 8.11 48.51
N SER A 342 8.95 7.83 49.80
CA SER A 342 10.04 8.15 50.73
C SER A 342 10.74 6.87 51.19
N ALA A 343 11.90 7.01 51.86
CA ALA A 343 12.58 5.89 52.50
C ALA A 343 11.72 5.14 53.55
N ARG A 344 10.62 5.76 54.03
CA ARG A 344 9.69 5.19 55.01
C ARG A 344 8.50 4.45 54.38
N GLY A 345 8.39 4.42 53.05
CA GLY A 345 7.32 3.75 52.31
C GLY A 345 6.61 4.64 51.30
N GLU A 346 5.63 4.07 50.60
CA GLU A 346 4.81 4.75 49.60
C GLU A 346 3.46 5.19 50.20
N ARG A 347 3.07 6.45 49.95
CA ARG A 347 1.78 7.01 50.37
C ARG A 347 1.04 7.60 49.17
N LEU A 348 -0.20 7.17 48.95
CA LEU A 348 -1.07 7.75 47.93
C LEU A 348 -1.50 9.16 48.34
N LEU A 349 -1.25 10.15 47.47
CA LEU A 349 -1.69 11.54 47.63
C LEU A 349 -3.09 11.73 47.05
N GLY A 350 -3.40 11.05 45.94
CA GLY A 350 -4.71 11.04 45.35
C GLY A 350 -4.74 10.28 44.02
N GLN A 351 -5.94 10.03 43.51
CA GLN A 351 -6.16 9.40 42.21
C GLN A 351 -7.38 10.02 41.53
N GLU A 352 -7.34 10.09 40.20
CA GLU A 352 -8.45 10.55 39.37
C GLU A 352 -8.56 9.66 38.13
N GLU A 353 -9.79 9.34 37.74
CA GLU A 353 -10.09 8.62 36.51
C GLU A 353 -10.62 9.59 35.46
N LEU A 354 -9.94 9.61 34.32
CA LEU A 354 -10.26 10.40 33.15
C LEU A 354 -10.97 9.50 32.13
N SER A 355 -12.26 9.74 31.90
CA SER A 355 -13.00 9.05 30.84
C SER A 355 -12.48 9.43 29.45
N ALA A 356 -12.70 8.57 28.44
CA ALA A 356 -12.34 8.87 27.06
C ALA A 356 -12.98 10.17 26.56
N GLU A 357 -14.23 10.46 26.95
CA GLU A 357 -14.92 11.72 26.65
C GLU A 357 -14.20 12.93 27.24
N ARG A 358 -13.68 12.81 28.46
CA ARG A 358 -12.92 13.88 29.12
C ARG A 358 -11.60 14.14 28.39
N VAL A 359 -10.90 13.10 27.97
CA VAL A 359 -9.67 13.22 27.18
C VAL A 359 -9.95 13.86 25.81
N LEU A 360 -11.04 13.47 25.14
CA LEU A 360 -11.47 14.10 23.88
C LEU A 360 -11.85 15.57 24.05
N PHE A 361 -12.50 15.91 25.17
CA PHE A 361 -12.80 17.30 25.51
C PHE A 361 -11.51 18.12 25.67
N LEU A 362 -10.54 17.61 26.44
CA LEU A 362 -9.23 18.26 26.64
C LEU A 362 -8.47 18.44 25.32
N ARG A 363 -8.56 17.47 24.40
CA ARG A 363 -7.94 17.55 23.07
C ARG A 363 -8.46 18.70 22.22
N ARG A 364 -9.72 19.11 22.41
CA ARG A 364 -10.35 20.22 21.67
C ARG A 364 -10.06 21.59 22.28
N GLN A 365 -9.43 21.64 23.46
CA GLN A 365 -9.10 22.90 24.13
C GLN A 365 -7.85 23.54 23.51
N ASN A 366 -7.75 24.87 23.66
CA ASN A 366 -6.62 25.63 23.14
C ASN A 366 -5.34 25.39 23.98
N ASN A 367 -4.17 25.70 23.42
CA ASN A 367 -2.84 25.50 24.03
C ASN A 367 -2.60 26.24 25.35
N LYS A 368 -3.48 27.18 25.73
CA LYS A 368 -3.45 27.92 27.01
C LYS A 368 -4.41 27.37 28.06
N CYS A 369 -5.14 26.30 27.78
CA CYS A 369 -6.11 25.74 28.71
C CYS A 369 -5.39 24.96 29.81
N LEU A 370 -5.45 25.48 31.04
CA LEU A 370 -4.99 24.80 32.25
C LEU A 370 -6.17 24.12 32.94
N PHE A 371 -5.95 22.93 33.47
CA PHE A 371 -6.95 22.23 34.26
C PHE A 371 -6.34 21.56 35.47
N GLY A 372 -7.16 21.42 36.51
CA GLY A 372 -6.84 20.70 37.73
C GLY A 372 -6.87 19.19 37.55
N LEU A 373 -5.83 18.52 38.02
CA LEU A 373 -5.61 17.09 37.98
C LEU A 373 -5.46 16.56 39.42
N ILE A 374 -6.04 15.39 39.67
CA ILE A 374 -6.12 14.71 40.97
C ILE A 374 -6.88 15.57 41.99
N LYS A 375 -8.18 15.71 41.78
CA LYS A 375 -9.08 16.39 42.71
C LYS A 375 -9.26 15.57 43.98
N THR A 376 -9.07 16.21 45.13
CA THR A 376 -9.31 15.61 46.45
C THR A 376 -10.31 16.46 47.23
N PRO A 377 -10.93 15.94 48.30
CA PRO A 377 -11.83 16.74 49.15
C PRO A 377 -11.16 18.00 49.73
N ALA A 378 -9.84 17.94 49.95
CA ALA A 378 -9.05 19.07 50.45
C ALA A 378 -8.67 20.07 49.34
N GLU A 379 -8.51 19.59 48.09
CA GLU A 379 -8.09 20.38 46.93
C GLU A 379 -9.07 20.14 45.76
N PRO A 380 -10.25 20.80 45.78
CA PRO A 380 -11.29 20.58 44.76
C PRO A 380 -10.88 21.11 43.38
N GLN A 381 -9.89 22.02 43.34
CA GLN A 381 -9.29 22.52 42.10
C GLN A 381 -8.19 21.59 41.57
N GLY A 382 -7.85 20.50 42.25
CA GLY A 382 -6.82 19.53 41.85
C GLY A 382 -5.49 19.77 42.55
N LEU A 383 -4.80 18.68 42.91
CA LEU A 383 -3.47 18.72 43.51
C LEU A 383 -2.39 19.22 42.53
N PHE A 384 -2.61 19.03 41.23
CA PHE A 384 -1.69 19.46 40.17
C PHE A 384 -2.44 20.25 39.11
N THR A 385 -1.77 21.25 38.53
CA THR A 385 -2.27 21.98 37.36
C THR A 385 -1.56 21.46 36.13
N ALA A 386 -2.31 21.02 35.12
CA ALA A 386 -1.79 20.47 33.87
C ALA A 386 -2.17 21.34 32.67
N ASN A 387 -1.30 21.40 31.65
CA ASN A 387 -1.65 21.99 30.36
C ASN A 387 -2.39 20.97 29.51
N ALA A 388 -3.61 21.29 29.06
CA ALA A 388 -4.47 20.37 28.34
C ALA A 388 -3.83 19.78 27.07
N LEU A 389 -3.09 20.58 26.30
CA LEU A 389 -2.48 20.13 25.04
C LEU A 389 -1.31 19.18 25.30
N HIS A 390 -0.34 19.60 26.12
CA HIS A 390 0.85 18.82 26.44
C HIS A 390 0.50 17.55 27.20
N PHE A 391 -0.52 17.61 28.06
CA PHE A 391 -1.02 16.44 28.77
C PHE A 391 -1.62 15.40 27.81
N VAL A 392 -2.47 15.81 26.86
CA VAL A 392 -3.04 14.87 25.88
C VAL A 392 -1.97 14.32 24.92
N GLN A 393 -0.98 15.14 24.53
CA GLN A 393 0.15 14.66 23.73
C GLN A 393 0.97 13.61 24.48
N ALA A 394 1.27 13.85 25.77
CA ALA A 394 1.94 12.86 26.61
C ALA A 394 1.13 11.56 26.72
N LEU A 395 -0.20 11.62 26.90
CA LEU A 395 -1.05 10.42 26.89
C LEU A 395 -1.00 9.67 25.55
N GLN A 396 -0.88 10.37 24.42
CA GLN A 396 -0.77 9.75 23.10
C GLN A 396 0.60 9.10 22.88
N GLU A 397 1.68 9.75 23.28
CA GLU A 397 3.03 9.16 23.24
C GLU A 397 3.09 7.90 24.09
N MET A 398 2.51 7.95 25.30
CA MET A 398 2.40 6.82 26.22
C MET A 398 1.53 5.67 25.71
N ARG A 399 0.64 5.93 24.74
CA ARG A 399 -0.16 4.90 24.08
C ARG A 399 0.58 4.20 22.93
N CYS A 400 1.55 4.87 22.32
CA CYS A 400 2.34 4.36 21.19
C CYS A 400 3.68 3.74 21.61
N SER A 401 4.04 3.88 22.90
CA SER A 401 5.23 3.30 23.54
C SER A 401 4.87 1.98 24.18
#